data_AF-A0A954QN16-F1
#
_entry.id   AF-A0A954QN16-F1
#
_cell.length_a   1.000
_cell.length_b   1.000
_cell.length_c   1.000
_cell.angle_alpha   90.00
_cell.angle_beta   90.00
_cell.angle_gamma   90.00
#
_symmetry.space_group_name_H-M   'P 1'
#
loop_
_entity.id
_entity.type
_entity.pdbx_description
1 polymer ?
#
loop_
_entity_poly.entity_id
_entity_poly.type
_entity_poly.pdbx_seq_one_letter_code
_entity_poly.pdbx_strand_id
1 'polypeptide(L)'
;MRYPTRRVAILSFVMICVMRFVVPDLAPADATTPPTPAPTTTGDTKPQSAEAQAGSGVPDSSADLDATSAPADATEESQPTTAGAQPGNATKLTRLDPKAEVWVDMVNHRVIVGGKICLREGQLEMFACPKGTKEHESIVAVNAPAYLVHTGLLAIGARNGHPVQYDPVYKPAAGSRIAVAVIWKNEAGKAMRIDARELIRHVRNRKPLDSNWVFAGSNFWEDEQSGERFYQAEGGELICLSNFSTATLDLPVQSSHDNADLLYEAWTDRVPPLDTPVRLVLTIEPPAGGE
;
A
#
# COMPACT_ATOMS: atom_id res chain seq x y z
N MET A 1 45.14 -66.34 0.85
CA MET A 1 46.12 -65.45 0.18
C MET A 1 45.56 -64.03 0.19
N ARG A 2 46.29 -63.11 0.85
CA ARG A 2 46.33 -61.64 0.66
C ARG A 2 45.03 -60.79 0.72
N TYR A 3 44.87 -60.09 1.84
CA TYR A 3 44.54 -58.65 1.90
C TYR A 3 45.64 -57.82 1.19
N PRO A 4 45.49 -56.51 0.81
CA PRO A 4 44.83 -55.41 1.56
C PRO A 4 44.06 -54.39 0.65
N THR A 5 43.53 -53.21 1.00
CA THR A 5 43.94 -52.14 1.93
C THR A 5 42.87 -51.03 2.04
N ARG A 6 42.75 -50.45 3.24
CA ARG A 6 42.48 -49.02 3.61
C ARG A 6 41.16 -48.34 3.23
N ARG A 7 40.46 -47.85 4.27
CA ARG A 7 40.35 -46.41 4.58
C ARG A 7 40.10 -46.21 6.08
N VAL A 8 40.99 -45.43 6.70
CA VAL A 8 40.96 -45.00 8.11
C VAL A 8 40.17 -43.70 8.16
N ALA A 9 39.15 -43.62 9.01
CA ALA A 9 38.46 -42.38 9.34
C ALA A 9 39.16 -41.74 10.54
N ILE A 10 39.63 -40.50 10.36
CA ILE A 10 40.26 -39.68 11.38
C ILE A 10 39.14 -39.01 12.18
N LEU A 11 39.11 -39.28 13.49
CA LEU A 11 38.21 -38.66 14.47
C LEU A 11 38.92 -37.43 15.03
N SER A 12 38.51 -36.23 14.62
CA SER A 12 38.99 -34.96 15.17
C SER A 12 38.10 -34.55 16.36
N PHE A 13 38.59 -34.79 17.58
CA PHE A 13 38.05 -34.23 18.81
C PHE A 13 38.69 -32.85 19.03
N VAL A 14 37.91 -31.77 18.91
CA VAL A 14 38.31 -30.43 19.33
C VAL A 14 37.91 -30.23 20.78
N MET A 15 38.93 -30.10 21.63
CA MET A 15 38.84 -29.80 23.05
C MET A 15 38.58 -28.30 23.24
N ILE A 16 37.38 -27.94 23.70
CA ILE A 16 37.02 -26.56 24.04
C ILE A 16 37.54 -26.26 25.44
N CYS A 17 38.62 -25.50 25.53
CA CYS A 17 39.10 -24.88 26.76
C CYS A 17 38.17 -23.71 27.13
N VAL A 18 37.49 -23.81 28.27
CA VAL A 18 36.72 -22.71 28.87
C VAL A 18 37.68 -21.86 29.71
N MET A 19 38.14 -20.73 29.17
CA MET A 19 38.79 -19.68 29.96
C MET A 19 37.72 -18.77 30.58
N ARG A 20 37.63 -18.81 31.91
CA ARG A 20 36.89 -17.82 32.71
C ARG A 20 37.66 -16.50 32.68
N PHE A 21 37.10 -15.48 32.04
CA PHE A 21 37.53 -14.10 32.23
C PHE A 21 36.83 -13.51 33.45
N VAL A 22 37.63 -13.01 34.40
CA VAL A 22 37.20 -12.16 35.49
C VAL A 22 37.11 -10.74 34.95
N VAL A 23 35.92 -10.14 34.99
CA VAL A 23 35.72 -8.72 34.68
C VAL A 23 35.78 -7.95 36.00
N PRO A 24 36.66 -6.94 36.16
CA PRO A 24 36.65 -6.07 37.32
C PRO A 24 35.52 -5.02 37.23
N ASP A 25 35.07 -4.65 38.43
CA ASP A 25 33.94 -3.79 38.77
C ASP A 25 34.05 -2.35 38.21
N LEU A 26 32.88 -1.77 37.92
CA LEU A 26 32.66 -0.47 37.25
C LEU A 26 32.89 0.73 38.18
N ALA A 27 33.25 1.87 37.58
CA ALA A 27 32.92 3.20 38.11
C ALA A 27 32.08 3.96 37.06
N PRO A 28 30.97 4.62 37.43
CA PRO A 28 30.13 5.34 36.47
C PRO A 28 30.74 6.69 36.11
N ALA A 29 30.73 7.04 34.83
CA ALA A 29 31.00 8.39 34.34
C ALA A 29 29.69 9.16 34.21
N ASP A 30 29.71 10.41 34.70
CA ASP A 30 28.60 11.36 34.72
C ASP A 30 27.87 11.51 33.38
N ALA A 31 26.56 11.31 33.40
CA ALA A 31 25.67 11.64 32.29
C ALA A 31 25.38 13.16 32.31
N THR A 32 26.04 13.92 31.43
CA THR A 32 25.64 15.30 31.13
C THR A 32 24.54 15.27 30.06
N THR A 33 23.36 15.75 30.41
CA THR A 33 22.18 15.85 29.54
C THR A 33 22.38 16.96 28.50
N PRO A 34 22.11 16.74 27.19
CA PRO A 34 22.03 17.84 26.23
C PRO A 34 20.69 18.60 26.37
N PRO A 35 20.66 19.93 26.18
CA PRO A 35 19.45 20.72 26.37
C PRO A 35 18.45 20.56 25.21
N THR A 36 17.18 20.47 25.57
CA THR A 36 16.00 20.54 24.69
C THR A 36 15.86 21.93 24.06
N PRO A 37 15.64 22.08 22.74
CA PRO A 37 15.26 23.36 22.16
C PRO A 37 13.77 23.66 22.43
N ALA A 38 13.50 24.86 22.93
CA ALA A 38 12.16 25.40 23.16
C ALA A 38 11.45 25.75 21.83
N PRO A 39 10.10 25.71 21.78
CA PRO A 39 9.34 26.08 20.59
C PRO A 39 9.30 27.60 20.41
N THR A 40 9.78 28.07 19.25
CA THR A 40 9.65 29.46 18.81
C THR A 40 8.18 29.77 18.53
N THR A 41 7.60 30.64 19.34
CA THR A 41 6.29 31.25 19.13
C THR A 41 6.49 32.49 18.26
N THR A 42 6.13 32.40 16.98
CA THR A 42 5.96 33.58 16.13
C THR A 42 4.48 33.93 16.10
N GLY A 43 4.16 35.09 16.64
CA GLY A 43 2.80 35.58 16.78
C GLY A 43 2.22 36.08 15.46
N ASP A 44 1.02 35.58 15.14
CA ASP A 44 0.17 36.17 14.11
C ASP A 44 -0.61 37.34 14.71
N THR A 45 -0.33 38.53 14.17
CA THR A 45 -1.11 39.74 14.43
C THR A 45 -2.24 39.81 13.42
N LYS A 46 -3.47 39.66 13.91
CA LYS A 46 -4.72 39.95 13.20
C LYS A 46 -4.84 41.46 12.90
N PRO A 47 -5.39 41.86 11.74
CA PRO A 47 -6.25 43.02 11.67
C PRO A 47 -7.70 42.60 11.48
N GLN A 48 -8.55 43.26 12.26
CA GLN A 48 -10.01 43.16 12.29
C GLN A 48 -10.61 44.37 11.57
N SER A 49 -11.84 44.20 11.05
CA SER A 49 -12.83 45.18 10.53
C SER A 49 -13.14 44.98 9.03
N ALA A 50 -14.39 45.01 8.55
CA ALA A 50 -15.65 45.49 9.11
C ALA A 50 -16.88 44.74 8.54
N GLU A 51 -17.95 44.70 9.33
CA GLU A 51 -19.32 44.35 8.92
C GLU A 51 -19.97 45.50 8.14
N ALA A 52 -20.84 45.15 7.18
CA ALA A 52 -22.02 45.95 6.82
C ALA A 52 -23.13 45.03 6.28
N GLN A 53 -24.31 45.12 6.90
CA GLN A 53 -25.51 44.36 6.59
C GLN A 53 -26.42 45.03 5.54
N ALA A 54 -27.25 44.16 4.94
CA ALA A 54 -28.65 44.33 4.54
C ALA A 54 -29.00 44.98 3.19
N GLY A 55 -29.89 44.30 2.46
CA GLY A 55 -30.62 44.82 1.31
C GLY A 55 -31.39 43.75 0.54
N SER A 56 -32.60 43.44 1.00
CA SER A 56 -33.63 42.61 0.35
C SER A 56 -34.08 43.16 -1.01
N GLY A 57 -34.49 42.27 -1.93
CA GLY A 57 -35.27 42.68 -3.11
C GLY A 57 -35.54 41.53 -4.09
N VAL A 58 -36.70 40.89 -3.94
CA VAL A 58 -37.38 40.09 -4.97
C VAL A 58 -37.97 41.07 -6.01
N PRO A 59 -38.08 40.67 -7.28
CA PRO A 59 -39.42 40.71 -7.85
C PRO A 59 -39.80 39.42 -8.59
N ASP A 60 -41.07 39.12 -8.39
CA ASP A 60 -41.93 38.18 -9.09
C ASP A 60 -42.40 38.82 -10.41
N SER A 61 -42.44 38.06 -11.51
CA SER A 61 -43.55 38.16 -12.48
C SER A 61 -43.61 36.94 -13.39
N SER A 62 -44.79 36.34 -13.36
CA SER A 62 -45.40 35.30 -14.18
C SER A 62 -45.52 35.57 -15.68
N ALA A 63 -45.58 34.48 -16.46
CA ALA A 63 -46.56 34.17 -17.53
C ALA A 63 -46.12 32.85 -18.22
N ASP A 64 -46.75 31.72 -17.89
CA ASP A 64 -47.85 31.05 -18.63
C ASP A 64 -47.43 30.43 -19.98
N LEU A 65 -47.31 29.09 -20.00
CA LEU A 65 -48.24 28.11 -20.62
C LEU A 65 -47.94 27.83 -22.09
N ASP A 66 -47.42 26.63 -22.40
CA ASP A 66 -48.20 25.70 -23.22
C ASP A 66 -47.70 24.24 -23.10
N ALA A 67 -48.66 23.32 -23.08
CA ALA A 67 -48.49 21.87 -23.12
C ALA A 67 -48.09 21.45 -24.55
N THR A 68 -47.48 20.28 -24.82
CA THR A 68 -48.22 19.02 -25.00
C THR A 68 -47.24 17.92 -25.49
N SER A 69 -47.54 16.69 -25.08
CA SER A 69 -47.19 15.38 -25.67
C SER A 69 -45.74 14.85 -25.67
N ALA A 70 -45.48 13.94 -24.73
CA ALA A 70 -44.85 12.64 -25.02
C ALA A 70 -45.89 11.72 -25.76
N PRO A 71 -45.55 10.59 -26.42
CA PRO A 71 -44.74 9.52 -25.81
C PRO A 71 -43.81 8.70 -26.74
N ALA A 72 -43.03 7.81 -26.08
CA ALA A 72 -42.56 6.49 -26.53
C ALA A 72 -41.49 6.48 -27.63
N ASP A 73 -40.53 5.56 -27.72
CA ASP A 73 -40.05 4.41 -26.94
C ASP A 73 -38.84 3.93 -27.78
N ALA A 74 -37.67 3.70 -27.17
CA ALA A 74 -36.58 2.89 -27.70
C ALA A 74 -35.42 2.89 -26.69
N THR A 75 -35.56 2.00 -25.72
CA THR A 75 -34.51 1.64 -24.78
C THR A 75 -33.55 0.71 -25.51
N GLU A 76 -32.37 1.19 -25.91
CA GLU A 76 -31.31 0.32 -26.42
C GLU A 76 -30.42 -0.12 -25.24
N GLU A 77 -30.83 -1.26 -24.68
CA GLU A 77 -30.20 -1.95 -23.57
C GLU A 77 -28.88 -2.57 -24.06
N SER A 78 -27.77 -1.83 -23.95
CA SER A 78 -26.43 -2.36 -24.23
C SER A 78 -26.01 -3.31 -23.11
N GLN A 79 -26.30 -4.60 -23.29
CA GLN A 79 -25.83 -5.70 -22.45
C GLN A 79 -24.29 -5.73 -22.43
N PRO A 80 -23.64 -5.92 -21.27
CA PRO A 80 -22.21 -6.15 -21.23
C PRO A 80 -21.90 -7.56 -21.75
N THR A 81 -21.09 -7.61 -22.80
CA THR A 81 -20.53 -8.83 -23.38
C THR A 81 -19.83 -9.67 -22.32
N THR A 82 -20.48 -10.74 -21.90
CA THR A 82 -19.91 -11.79 -21.05
C THR A 82 -18.89 -12.58 -21.86
N ALA A 83 -17.65 -12.10 -21.96
CA ALA A 83 -16.52 -12.91 -22.41
C ALA A 83 -16.21 -13.94 -21.32
N GLY A 84 -16.38 -15.22 -21.67
CA GLY A 84 -16.51 -16.34 -20.75
C GLY A 84 -15.30 -16.57 -19.83
N ALA A 85 -15.58 -16.62 -18.53
CA ALA A 85 -14.73 -17.36 -17.60
C ALA A 85 -15.00 -18.86 -17.81
N GLN A 86 -14.08 -19.54 -18.49
CA GLN A 86 -14.11 -20.99 -18.62
C GLN A 86 -13.99 -21.63 -17.22
N PRO A 87 -14.90 -22.52 -16.80
CA PRO A 87 -14.78 -23.24 -15.54
C PRO A 87 -13.83 -24.42 -15.75
N GLY A 88 -12.54 -24.26 -15.44
CA GLY A 88 -11.55 -25.28 -15.81
C GLY A 88 -10.21 -25.31 -15.08
N ASN A 89 -9.93 -24.43 -14.12
CA ASN A 89 -8.75 -24.60 -13.28
C ASN A 89 -9.06 -24.14 -11.87
N ALA A 90 -9.36 -25.09 -10.98
CA ALA A 90 -9.45 -24.82 -9.55
C ALA A 90 -8.06 -24.33 -9.11
N THR A 91 -7.92 -23.01 -9.03
CA THR A 91 -6.66 -22.36 -8.75
C THR A 91 -6.24 -22.72 -7.33
N LYS A 92 -5.17 -23.52 -7.20
CA LYS A 92 -4.64 -23.90 -5.89
C LYS A 92 -3.85 -22.72 -5.32
N LEU A 93 -4.50 -21.98 -4.43
CA LEU A 93 -3.85 -20.94 -3.64
C LEU A 93 -3.00 -21.57 -2.52
N THR A 94 -1.75 -21.13 -2.36
CA THR A 94 -0.87 -21.54 -1.26
C THR A 94 -0.78 -20.41 -0.24
N ARG A 95 -1.17 -20.66 1.00
CA ARG A 95 -1.07 -19.67 2.09
C ARG A 95 0.38 -19.56 2.56
N LEU A 96 0.91 -18.34 2.71
CA LEU A 96 2.31 -18.13 3.10
C LEU A 96 2.54 -18.23 4.61
N ASP A 97 1.51 -17.97 5.42
CA ASP A 97 1.59 -18.00 6.87
C ASP A 97 0.25 -18.47 7.47
N PRO A 98 0.23 -19.29 8.54
CA PRO A 98 -1.00 -19.79 9.14
C PRO A 98 -1.91 -18.71 9.73
N LYS A 99 -1.36 -17.57 10.15
CA LYS A 99 -2.07 -16.47 10.83
C LYS A 99 -2.33 -15.29 9.90
N ALA A 100 -1.42 -14.97 8.98
CA ALA A 100 -1.59 -13.88 8.03
C ALA A 100 -2.46 -14.29 6.83
N GLU A 101 -3.25 -13.36 6.32
CA GLU A 101 -4.13 -13.56 5.16
C GLU A 101 -3.39 -13.24 3.86
N VAL A 102 -2.33 -14.01 3.56
CA VAL A 102 -1.57 -13.89 2.31
C VAL A 102 -1.49 -15.24 1.62
N TRP A 103 -1.86 -15.26 0.35
CA TRP A 103 -1.76 -16.44 -0.50
C TRP A 103 -1.06 -16.12 -1.82
N VAL A 104 -0.39 -17.12 -2.37
CA VAL A 104 0.17 -17.06 -3.72
C VAL A 104 -0.60 -17.98 -4.66
N ASP A 105 -0.87 -17.46 -5.84
CA ASP A 105 -1.40 -18.14 -7.00
C ASP A 105 -0.28 -18.24 -8.04
N MET A 106 0.45 -19.36 -8.00
CA MET A 106 1.58 -19.58 -8.90
C MET A 106 1.14 -19.81 -10.36
N VAL A 107 -0.09 -20.26 -10.57
CA VAL A 107 -0.62 -20.55 -11.91
C VAL A 107 -0.93 -19.26 -12.64
N ASN A 108 -1.54 -18.30 -11.95
CA ASN A 108 -1.92 -17.03 -12.56
C ASN A 108 -0.98 -15.86 -12.19
N HIS A 109 0.12 -16.12 -11.50
CA HIS A 109 1.09 -15.13 -11.03
C HIS A 109 0.46 -13.99 -10.22
N ARG A 110 -0.25 -14.35 -9.13
CA ARG A 110 -0.96 -13.39 -8.27
C ARG A 110 -0.65 -13.59 -6.79
N VAL A 111 -0.59 -12.49 -6.05
CA VAL A 111 -0.66 -12.49 -4.58
C VAL A 111 -2.04 -12.04 -4.16
N ILE A 112 -2.68 -12.82 -3.29
CA ILE A 112 -3.98 -12.49 -2.71
C ILE A 112 -3.74 -12.08 -1.26
N VAL A 113 -4.21 -10.89 -0.88
CA VAL A 113 -4.04 -10.36 0.48
C VAL A 113 -5.40 -10.00 1.06
N GLY A 114 -5.77 -10.61 2.18
CA GLY A 114 -7.01 -10.30 2.89
C GLY A 114 -6.91 -9.02 3.71
N GLY A 115 -8.03 -8.31 3.87
CA GLY A 115 -8.09 -7.05 4.59
C GLY A 115 -9.52 -6.53 4.72
N LYS A 116 -9.65 -5.26 5.09
CA LYS A 116 -10.93 -4.56 5.15
C LYS A 116 -10.80 -3.11 4.71
N ILE A 117 -11.91 -2.52 4.25
CA ILE A 117 -11.96 -1.06 4.04
C ILE A 117 -11.88 -0.37 5.41
N CYS A 118 -10.93 0.57 5.57
CA CYS A 118 -10.76 1.36 6.79
C CYS A 118 -10.93 2.87 6.58
N LEU A 119 -10.86 3.36 5.33
CA LEU A 119 -11.10 4.75 4.99
C LEU A 119 -11.92 4.86 3.70
N ARG A 120 -12.88 5.78 3.65
CA ARG A 120 -13.72 6.06 2.46
C ARG A 120 -13.63 7.50 1.97
N GLU A 121 -13.08 8.39 2.77
CA GLU A 121 -12.98 9.82 2.49
C GLU A 121 -11.70 10.37 3.11
N GLY A 122 -11.14 11.42 2.50
CA GLY A 122 -9.89 12.03 2.94
C GLY A 122 -8.74 11.85 1.94
N GLN A 123 -7.69 12.63 2.18
CA GLN A 123 -6.42 12.52 1.46
C GLN A 123 -5.72 11.21 1.81
N LEU A 124 -4.93 10.70 0.87
CA LEU A 124 -4.30 9.40 1.00
C LEU A 124 -2.79 9.51 0.82
N GLU A 125 -2.05 8.94 1.77
CA GLU A 125 -0.65 8.57 1.57
C GLU A 125 -0.52 7.15 1.02
N MET A 126 -1.45 6.27 1.39
CA MET A 126 -1.45 4.85 1.05
C MET A 126 -2.76 4.46 0.38
N PHE A 127 -2.68 3.52 -0.56
CA PHE A 127 -3.85 2.73 -0.93
C PHE A 127 -4.13 1.64 0.12
N ALA A 128 -3.08 0.94 0.58
CA ALA A 128 -3.21 -0.12 1.57
C ALA A 128 -2.00 -0.15 2.52
N CYS A 129 -2.28 -0.44 3.79
CA CYS A 129 -1.30 -0.59 4.86
C CYS A 129 -1.54 -1.88 5.67
N PRO A 130 -0.54 -2.43 6.38
CA PRO A 130 -0.76 -3.41 7.43
C PRO A 130 -1.71 -2.85 8.49
N LYS A 131 -2.60 -3.67 9.04
CA LYS A 131 -3.47 -3.24 10.16
C LYS A 131 -2.64 -2.81 11.38
N GLY A 132 -3.11 -1.78 12.08
CA GLY A 132 -2.49 -1.17 13.25
C GLY A 132 -1.38 -0.17 12.93
N THR A 133 -1.37 0.41 11.73
CA THR A 133 -0.32 1.34 11.28
C THR A 133 -0.92 2.65 10.76
N LYS A 134 -1.29 2.68 9.49
CA LYS A 134 -1.57 3.88 8.68
C LYS A 134 -3.04 3.96 8.23
N GLU A 135 -3.98 3.35 8.96
CA GLU A 135 -5.39 3.25 8.54
C GLU A 135 -6.10 4.59 8.36
N HIS A 136 -5.64 5.65 9.02
CA HIS A 136 -6.21 6.99 8.91
C HIS A 136 -5.93 7.65 7.54
N GLU A 137 -5.01 7.08 6.76
CA GLU A 137 -4.57 7.59 5.45
C GLU A 137 -4.47 6.46 4.40
N SER A 138 -5.17 5.35 4.65
CA SER A 138 -5.21 4.15 3.81
C SER A 138 -6.63 3.71 3.52
N ILE A 139 -6.97 3.35 2.27
CA ILE A 139 -8.29 2.78 1.96
C ILE A 139 -8.44 1.38 2.57
N VAL A 140 -7.38 0.56 2.52
CA VAL A 140 -7.43 -0.85 2.95
C VAL A 140 -6.41 -1.15 4.05
N ALA A 141 -6.91 -1.69 5.18
CA ALA A 141 -6.08 -2.29 6.20
C ALA A 141 -5.95 -3.80 5.92
N VAL A 142 -4.74 -4.28 5.63
CA VAL A 142 -4.50 -5.70 5.34
C VAL A 142 -4.22 -6.52 6.60
N ASN A 143 -4.68 -7.76 6.60
CA ASN A 143 -4.45 -8.76 7.64
C ASN A 143 -3.11 -9.49 7.44
N ALA A 144 -2.06 -8.75 7.11
CA ALA A 144 -0.75 -9.28 6.78
C ALA A 144 0.37 -8.28 7.11
N PRO A 145 1.53 -8.75 7.59
CA PRO A 145 2.74 -7.93 7.61
C PRO A 145 3.24 -7.67 6.19
N ALA A 146 3.91 -6.53 5.98
CA ALA A 146 4.40 -6.12 4.68
C ALA A 146 5.42 -7.10 4.08
N TYR A 147 6.31 -7.69 4.90
CA TYR A 147 7.33 -8.63 4.45
C TYR A 147 6.73 -9.91 3.84
N LEU A 148 5.53 -10.34 4.28
CA LEU A 148 4.86 -11.49 3.67
C LEU A 148 4.27 -11.14 2.29
N VAL A 149 3.77 -9.92 2.11
CA VAL A 149 3.32 -9.45 0.79
C VAL A 149 4.52 -9.35 -0.15
N HIS A 150 5.63 -8.77 0.30
CA HIS A 150 6.90 -8.77 -0.42
C HIS A 150 7.33 -10.19 -0.83
N THR A 151 7.33 -11.13 0.12
CA THR A 151 7.70 -12.53 -0.13
C THR A 151 6.78 -13.17 -1.17
N GLY A 152 5.48 -12.88 -1.11
CA GLY A 152 4.52 -13.34 -2.11
C GLY A 152 4.83 -12.83 -3.51
N LEU A 153 5.18 -11.54 -3.64
CA LEU A 153 5.52 -10.92 -4.93
C LEU A 153 6.77 -11.57 -5.53
N LEU A 154 7.81 -11.80 -4.72
CA LEU A 154 8.99 -12.55 -5.15
C LEU A 154 8.62 -13.97 -5.61
N ALA A 155 7.78 -14.67 -4.83
CA ALA A 155 7.38 -16.04 -5.14
C ALA A 155 6.68 -16.16 -6.51
N ILE A 156 5.85 -15.19 -6.88
CA ILE A 156 5.16 -15.18 -8.19
C ILE A 156 6.03 -14.67 -9.35
N GLY A 157 7.29 -14.31 -9.09
CA GLY A 157 8.28 -13.92 -10.09
C GLY A 157 8.44 -12.40 -10.30
N ALA A 158 7.90 -11.57 -9.40
CA ALA A 158 8.11 -10.13 -9.47
C ALA A 158 9.56 -9.80 -9.12
N ARG A 159 10.14 -8.83 -9.81
CA ARG A 159 11.48 -8.31 -9.51
C ARG A 159 11.33 -6.99 -8.77
N ASN A 160 11.89 -6.92 -7.57
CA ASN A 160 11.99 -5.63 -6.89
C ASN A 160 13.04 -4.76 -7.60
N GLY A 161 12.78 -3.45 -7.66
CA GLY A 161 13.78 -2.48 -8.09
C GLY A 161 14.33 -1.73 -6.88
N HIS A 162 13.92 -0.48 -6.75
CA HIS A 162 14.29 0.37 -5.61
C HIS A 162 13.14 1.31 -5.25
N PRO A 163 13.01 1.69 -3.97
CA PRO A 163 12.15 2.81 -3.56
C PRO A 163 12.58 4.13 -4.19
N VAL A 164 11.76 5.17 -4.00
CA VAL A 164 12.11 6.54 -4.38
C VAL A 164 13.44 6.97 -3.73
N GLN A 165 14.24 7.73 -4.47
CA GLN A 165 15.41 8.44 -3.97
C GLN A 165 15.15 9.93 -4.13
N TYR A 166 15.32 10.74 -3.07
CA TYR A 166 15.18 12.19 -3.14
C TYR A 166 16.52 12.89 -3.37
N ASP A 167 17.50 12.59 -2.51
CA ASP A 167 18.84 13.18 -2.57
C ASP A 167 19.86 12.25 -3.23
N PRO A 168 20.84 12.78 -3.97
CA PRO A 168 21.01 14.19 -4.37
C PRO A 168 20.17 14.57 -5.60
N VAL A 169 19.56 13.60 -6.28
CA VAL A 169 18.72 13.79 -7.46
C VAL A 169 17.53 12.85 -7.33
N TYR A 170 16.33 13.38 -7.56
CA TYR A 170 15.10 12.60 -7.53
C TYR A 170 15.17 11.45 -8.53
N LYS A 171 14.91 10.22 -8.05
CA LYS A 171 14.65 9.05 -8.88
C LYS A 171 13.36 8.39 -8.41
N PRO A 172 12.40 8.16 -9.31
CA PRO A 172 11.16 7.50 -8.93
C PRO A 172 11.42 6.06 -8.50
N ALA A 173 10.47 5.47 -7.79
CA ALA A 173 10.51 4.05 -7.52
C ALA A 173 10.52 3.24 -8.81
N ALA A 174 11.18 2.08 -8.78
CA ALA A 174 11.30 1.18 -9.92
C ALA A 174 11.10 -0.28 -9.50
N GLY A 175 10.76 -1.14 -10.48
CA GLY A 175 10.56 -2.57 -10.28
C GLY A 175 9.55 -3.15 -11.27
N SER A 176 9.15 -4.41 -11.08
CA SER A 176 8.01 -4.99 -11.79
C SER A 176 6.76 -4.16 -11.55
N ARG A 177 6.01 -3.83 -12.61
CA ARG A 177 4.71 -3.19 -12.49
C ARG A 177 3.70 -4.17 -11.92
N ILE A 178 2.91 -3.72 -10.95
CA ILE A 178 1.94 -4.53 -10.22
C ILE A 178 0.57 -3.87 -10.34
N ALA A 179 -0.35 -4.56 -11.02
CA ALA A 179 -1.76 -4.20 -11.04
C ALA A 179 -2.42 -4.68 -9.74
N VAL A 180 -3.28 -3.84 -9.16
CA VAL A 180 -4.00 -4.15 -7.91
C VAL A 180 -5.50 -4.08 -8.18
N ALA A 181 -6.20 -5.17 -7.86
CA ALA A 181 -7.66 -5.18 -7.87
C ALA A 181 -8.21 -5.49 -6.48
N VAL A 182 -9.35 -4.91 -6.14
CA VAL A 182 -10.09 -5.19 -4.91
C VAL A 182 -11.26 -6.10 -5.24
N ILE A 183 -11.39 -7.21 -4.51
CA ILE A 183 -12.54 -8.10 -4.59
C ILE A 183 -13.25 -8.17 -3.24
N TRP A 184 -14.58 -8.13 -3.27
CA TRP A 184 -15.42 -8.24 -2.08
C TRP A 184 -16.77 -8.86 -2.43
N LYS A 185 -17.63 -9.07 -1.44
CA LYS A 185 -19.04 -9.38 -1.66
C LYS A 185 -19.86 -8.15 -1.31
N ASN A 186 -20.78 -7.76 -2.18
CA ASN A 186 -21.74 -6.70 -1.84
C ASN A 186 -22.80 -7.22 -0.85
N GLU A 187 -23.73 -6.35 -0.45
CA GLU A 187 -24.82 -6.67 0.48
C GLU A 187 -25.70 -7.84 0.00
N ALA A 188 -25.88 -7.98 -1.32
CA ALA A 188 -26.60 -9.09 -1.94
C ALA A 188 -25.76 -10.39 -2.04
N GLY A 189 -24.54 -10.41 -1.49
CA GLY A 189 -23.63 -11.55 -1.54
C GLY A 189 -22.95 -11.77 -2.90
N LYS A 190 -23.19 -10.89 -3.88
CA LYS A 190 -22.57 -10.95 -5.22
C LYS A 190 -21.11 -10.57 -5.13
N ALA A 191 -20.25 -11.38 -5.76
CA ALA A 191 -18.84 -11.06 -5.90
C ALA A 191 -18.66 -9.81 -6.77
N MET A 192 -17.95 -8.83 -6.23
CA MET A 192 -17.57 -7.59 -6.89
C MET A 192 -16.06 -7.59 -7.11
N ARG A 193 -15.63 -6.92 -8.18
CA ARG A 193 -14.24 -6.68 -8.51
C ARG A 193 -14.10 -5.27 -9.07
N ILE A 194 -13.12 -4.52 -8.61
CA ILE A 194 -12.77 -3.20 -9.13
C ILE A 194 -11.25 -3.07 -9.21
N ASP A 195 -10.76 -2.31 -10.19
CA ASP A 195 -9.37 -1.86 -10.23
C ASP A 195 -9.15 -0.88 -9.06
N ALA A 196 -8.08 -1.05 -8.29
CA ALA A 196 -7.78 -0.18 -7.15
C ALA A 196 -7.67 1.29 -7.56
N ARG A 197 -7.20 1.57 -8.78
CA ARG A 197 -7.08 2.93 -9.32
C ARG A 197 -8.41 3.67 -9.44
N GLU A 198 -9.50 2.94 -9.61
CA GLU A 198 -10.86 3.50 -9.72
C GLU A 198 -11.43 3.91 -8.35
N LEU A 199 -10.80 3.48 -7.24
CA LEU A 199 -11.16 3.86 -5.87
C LEU A 199 -10.48 5.16 -5.41
N ILE A 200 -9.56 5.66 -6.22
CA ILE A 200 -8.69 6.80 -5.93
C ILE A 200 -8.96 7.86 -6.99
N ARG A 201 -8.91 9.14 -6.61
CA ARG A 201 -8.91 10.22 -7.59
C ARG A 201 -7.94 11.32 -7.21
N HIS A 202 -7.47 12.02 -8.22
CA HIS A 202 -6.61 13.18 -8.02
C HIS A 202 -7.44 14.36 -7.46
N VAL A 203 -6.93 15.03 -6.42
CA VAL A 203 -7.66 16.11 -5.70
C VAL A 203 -8.08 17.26 -6.62
N ARG A 204 -7.18 17.74 -7.49
CA ARG A 204 -7.43 18.84 -8.43
C ARG A 204 -8.37 18.50 -9.59
N ASN A 205 -8.01 17.50 -10.41
CA ASN A 205 -8.72 17.25 -11.68
C ASN A 205 -9.83 16.17 -11.58
N ARG A 206 -9.99 15.53 -10.41
CA ARG A 206 -11.02 14.53 -10.11
C ARG A 206 -10.97 13.26 -10.95
N LYS A 207 -9.90 13.05 -11.73
CA LYS A 207 -9.71 11.85 -12.55
C LYS A 207 -9.23 10.67 -11.68
N PRO A 208 -9.56 9.42 -12.07
CA PRO A 208 -8.97 8.23 -11.46
C PRO A 208 -7.44 8.27 -11.51
N LEU A 209 -6.79 7.50 -10.62
CA LEU A 209 -5.36 7.25 -10.73
C LEU A 209 -5.05 6.57 -12.08
N ASP A 210 -4.03 7.04 -12.80
CA ASP A 210 -3.72 6.55 -14.15
C ASP A 210 -2.52 5.58 -14.18
N SER A 211 -1.71 5.53 -13.11
CA SER A 211 -0.58 4.62 -12.98
C SER A 211 -0.85 3.44 -12.05
N ASN A 212 -0.38 2.26 -12.43
CA ASN A 212 -0.17 1.15 -11.51
C ASN A 212 1.13 1.35 -10.70
N TRP A 213 1.27 0.55 -9.65
CA TRP A 213 2.43 0.56 -8.76
C TRP A 213 3.59 -0.21 -9.35
N VAL A 214 4.79 0.04 -8.83
CA VAL A 214 5.96 -0.81 -9.04
C VAL A 214 6.37 -1.47 -7.73
N PHE A 215 6.86 -2.71 -7.83
CA PHE A 215 7.43 -3.42 -6.70
C PHE A 215 8.82 -2.86 -6.38
N ALA A 216 8.89 -1.88 -5.49
CA ALA A 216 10.13 -1.24 -5.04
C ALA A 216 10.94 -2.16 -4.13
N GLY A 217 10.25 -2.88 -3.23
CA GLY A 217 10.84 -3.88 -2.34
C GLY A 217 11.21 -3.38 -0.94
N SER A 218 11.09 -2.10 -0.62
CA SER A 218 11.53 -1.48 0.65
C SER A 218 13.01 -1.73 0.97
N ASN A 219 13.41 -1.42 2.20
CA ASN A 219 14.75 -1.56 2.73
C ASN A 219 14.70 -2.31 4.07
N PHE A 220 15.86 -2.82 4.50
CA PHE A 220 16.04 -3.32 5.86
C PHE A 220 16.82 -2.30 6.67
N TRP A 221 16.42 -2.10 7.92
CA TRP A 221 17.22 -1.43 8.94
C TRP A 221 17.73 -2.47 9.93
N GLU A 222 18.94 -2.28 10.44
CA GLU A 222 19.53 -3.17 11.45
C GLU A 222 19.83 -2.32 12.69
N ASP A 223 19.33 -2.76 13.83
CA ASP A 223 19.62 -2.12 15.10
C ASP A 223 21.07 -2.42 15.52
N GLU A 224 21.89 -1.39 15.65
CA GLU A 224 23.33 -1.55 15.89
C GLU A 224 23.67 -2.20 17.24
N GLN A 225 22.76 -2.16 18.22
CA GLN A 225 23.00 -2.73 19.55
C GLN A 225 22.61 -4.21 19.63
N SER A 226 21.47 -4.57 19.06
CA SER A 226 20.89 -5.92 19.12
C SER A 226 21.19 -6.78 17.89
N GLY A 227 21.51 -6.16 16.75
CA GLY A 227 21.65 -6.82 15.45
C GLY A 227 20.31 -7.26 14.84
N GLU A 228 19.18 -6.82 15.40
CA GLU A 228 17.86 -7.18 14.89
C GLU A 228 17.58 -6.42 13.58
N ARG A 229 17.09 -7.16 12.58
CA ARG A 229 16.76 -6.61 11.26
C ARG A 229 15.27 -6.37 11.11
N PHE A 230 14.91 -5.14 10.76
CA PHE A 230 13.54 -4.68 10.56
C PHE A 230 13.29 -4.38 9.09
N TYR A 231 12.20 -4.92 8.55
CA TYR A 231 11.72 -4.55 7.23
C TYR A 231 10.99 -3.21 7.32
N GLN A 232 11.50 -2.16 6.68
CA GLN A 232 11.06 -0.79 7.00
C GLN A 232 9.59 -0.53 6.66
N ALA A 233 9.05 -1.18 5.62
CA ALA A 233 7.63 -1.04 5.27
C ALA A 233 6.64 -1.59 6.31
N GLU A 234 7.12 -2.29 7.36
CA GLU A 234 6.25 -2.63 8.51
C GLU A 234 5.77 -1.38 9.27
N GLY A 235 6.40 -0.21 9.06
CA GLY A 235 5.90 1.08 9.52
C GLY A 235 4.58 1.51 8.88
N GLY A 236 4.21 0.90 7.75
CA GLY A 236 2.91 1.05 7.11
C GLY A 236 2.95 1.35 5.60
N GLU A 237 4.14 1.60 5.04
CA GLU A 237 4.37 1.93 3.64
C GLU A 237 4.28 0.70 2.70
N LEU A 238 3.11 0.07 2.65
CA LEU A 238 2.89 -1.15 1.87
C LEU A 238 2.51 -0.87 0.41
N ILE A 239 1.40 -0.18 0.14
CA ILE A 239 1.01 0.25 -1.21
C ILE A 239 0.81 1.76 -1.21
N CYS A 240 1.82 2.51 -1.63
CA CYS A 240 1.88 3.96 -1.44
C CYS A 240 1.27 4.72 -2.62
N LEU A 241 0.66 5.87 -2.33
CA LEU A 241 0.21 6.88 -3.30
C LEU A 241 1.12 8.10 -3.28
N SER A 242 1.72 8.41 -2.13
CA SER A 242 2.83 9.34 -1.98
C SER A 242 4.16 8.57 -2.00
N ASN A 243 5.24 9.15 -2.51
CA ASN A 243 6.49 8.41 -2.63
C ASN A 243 7.24 8.31 -1.29
N PHE A 244 7.53 7.08 -0.84
CA PHE A 244 8.27 6.82 0.40
C PHE A 244 9.53 5.97 0.15
N SER A 245 10.65 6.35 0.76
CA SER A 245 11.92 5.61 0.67
C SER A 245 11.87 4.24 1.36
N THR A 246 10.82 3.98 2.14
CA THR A 246 10.54 2.71 2.83
C THR A 246 9.44 1.89 2.15
N ALA A 247 8.91 2.31 0.99
CA ALA A 247 7.77 1.66 0.35
C ALA A 247 8.04 0.23 -0.15
N THR A 248 7.08 -0.69 0.04
CA THR A 248 7.06 -1.99 -0.65
C THR A 248 6.62 -1.85 -2.10
N LEU A 249 5.48 -1.19 -2.32
CA LEU A 249 4.93 -0.81 -3.62
C LEU A 249 4.74 0.70 -3.64
N ASP A 250 5.14 1.35 -4.72
CA ASP A 250 5.11 2.81 -4.84
C ASP A 250 4.74 3.22 -6.27
N LEU A 251 4.32 4.47 -6.46
CA LEU A 251 4.07 5.01 -7.79
C LEU A 251 5.39 5.28 -8.53
N PRO A 252 5.53 4.89 -9.81
CA PRO A 252 6.72 5.16 -10.62
C PRO A 252 6.75 6.59 -11.19
N VAL A 253 6.00 7.51 -10.56
CA VAL A 253 5.89 8.92 -10.92
C VAL A 253 5.99 9.75 -9.65
N GLN A 254 6.43 11.00 -9.79
CA GLN A 254 6.57 11.90 -8.65
C GLN A 254 5.22 12.19 -8.00
N SER A 255 5.12 11.84 -6.72
CA SER A 255 3.97 12.10 -5.88
C SER A 255 4.46 12.56 -4.51
N SER A 256 4.04 13.76 -4.10
CA SER A 256 4.49 14.36 -2.85
C SER A 256 4.00 13.58 -1.64
N HIS A 257 4.87 13.45 -0.63
CA HIS A 257 4.55 12.93 0.70
C HIS A 257 4.40 14.06 1.73
N ASP A 258 4.49 15.32 1.30
CA ASP A 258 4.18 16.46 2.16
C ASP A 258 2.66 16.60 2.30
N ASN A 259 2.17 16.68 3.54
CA ASN A 259 0.74 16.76 3.86
C ASN A 259 -0.01 17.86 3.07
N ALA A 260 0.65 19.01 2.84
CA ALA A 260 0.05 20.13 2.11
C ALA A 260 -0.10 19.88 0.59
N ASP A 261 0.64 18.91 0.05
CA ASP A 261 0.79 18.64 -1.38
C ASP A 261 0.33 17.22 -1.79
N LEU A 262 -0.41 16.52 -0.91
CA LEU A 262 -0.99 15.22 -1.23
C LEU A 262 -1.87 15.29 -2.47
N LEU A 263 -1.57 14.44 -3.44
CA LEU A 263 -2.18 14.51 -4.78
C LEU A 263 -3.49 13.72 -4.90
N TYR A 264 -3.73 12.77 -4.00
CA TYR A 264 -4.78 11.77 -4.13
C TYR A 264 -5.69 11.71 -2.91
N GLU A 265 -6.96 11.40 -3.15
CA GLU A 265 -7.98 11.19 -2.13
C GLU A 265 -8.84 9.96 -2.47
N ALA A 266 -9.53 9.43 -1.45
CA ALA A 266 -10.50 8.36 -1.62
C ALA A 266 -11.72 8.82 -2.45
N TRP A 267 -12.14 8.01 -3.42
CA TRP A 267 -13.36 8.25 -4.19
C TRP A 267 -14.55 7.58 -3.49
N THR A 268 -15.14 8.28 -2.52
CA THR A 268 -16.18 7.78 -1.61
C THR A 268 -17.30 6.98 -2.26
N ASP A 269 -17.82 7.43 -3.41
CA ASP A 269 -18.92 6.76 -4.13
C ASP A 269 -18.56 5.37 -4.65
N ARG A 270 -17.26 5.09 -4.81
CA ARG A 270 -16.73 3.84 -5.36
C ARG A 270 -16.08 2.96 -4.30
N VAL A 271 -15.60 3.57 -3.22
CA VAL A 271 -15.05 2.81 -2.08
C VAL A 271 -16.19 2.07 -1.37
N PRO A 272 -16.09 0.74 -1.19
CA PRO A 272 -17.10 -0.02 -0.46
C PRO A 272 -17.32 0.52 0.97
N PRO A 273 -18.43 0.17 1.65
CA PRO A 273 -18.68 0.59 3.02
C PRO A 273 -17.52 0.26 3.98
N LEU A 274 -17.38 1.04 5.05
CA LEU A 274 -16.37 0.79 6.07
C LEU A 274 -16.52 -0.62 6.64
N ASP A 275 -15.39 -1.21 7.03
CA ASP A 275 -15.28 -2.58 7.53
C ASP A 275 -15.69 -3.70 6.56
N THR A 276 -16.02 -3.36 5.30
CA THR A 276 -16.26 -4.38 4.26
C THR A 276 -15.02 -5.27 4.13
N PRO A 277 -15.14 -6.60 4.34
CA PRO A 277 -14.04 -7.51 4.12
C PRO A 277 -13.69 -7.57 2.64
N VAL A 278 -12.41 -7.37 2.33
CA VAL A 278 -11.89 -7.36 0.96
C VAL A 278 -10.71 -8.31 0.81
N ARG A 279 -10.41 -8.67 -0.44
CA ARG A 279 -9.12 -9.20 -0.81
C ARG A 279 -8.50 -8.31 -1.89
N LEU A 280 -7.24 -7.96 -1.71
CA LEU A 280 -6.41 -7.39 -2.76
C LEU A 280 -5.88 -8.53 -3.63
N VAL A 281 -5.87 -8.31 -4.94
CA VAL A 281 -5.29 -9.21 -5.93
C VAL A 281 -4.18 -8.45 -6.64
N LEU A 282 -2.93 -8.74 -6.28
CA LEU A 282 -1.74 -8.13 -6.84
C LEU A 282 -1.25 -9.03 -7.97
N THR A 283 -1.13 -8.50 -9.19
CA THR A 283 -0.75 -9.26 -10.39
C THR A 283 0.42 -8.57 -11.06
N ILE A 284 1.44 -9.34 -11.45
CA ILE A 284 2.55 -8.80 -12.25
C ILE A 284 2.01 -8.43 -13.63
N GLU A 285 2.21 -7.17 -14.03
CA GLU A 285 1.97 -6.80 -15.41
C GLU A 285 3.11 -7.30 -16.28
N PRO A 286 2.82 -7.83 -17.47
CA PRO A 286 3.85 -8.04 -18.47
C PRO A 286 4.61 -6.73 -18.68
N PRO A 287 5.94 -6.77 -18.88
CA PRO A 287 6.65 -5.57 -19.32
C PRO A 287 5.93 -5.02 -20.55
N ALA A 288 5.68 -3.71 -20.57
CA ALA A 288 5.13 -3.05 -21.75
C ALA A 288 5.97 -3.49 -22.94
N GLY A 289 5.33 -4.13 -23.93
CA GLY A 289 6.02 -4.79 -25.04
C GLY A 289 7.09 -3.86 -25.60
N GLY A 290 8.35 -4.29 -25.52
CA GLY A 290 9.40 -3.66 -26.31
C GLY A 290 9.08 -3.95 -27.77
N GLU A 291 8.64 -2.92 -28.49
CA GLU A 291 8.85 -2.86 -29.93
C GLU A 291 10.34 -2.74 -30.23
#